data_AF-A0A285JGM4-F1
#
_entry.id   AF-A0A285JGM4-F1
#
_cell.length_a   1.000
_cell.length_b   1.000
_cell.length_c   1.000
_cell.angle_alpha   90.00
_cell.angle_beta   90.00
_cell.angle_gamma   90.00
#
_symmetry.space_group_name_H-M   'P 1'
#
loop_
_entity.id
_entity.type
_entity.pdbx_description
1 polymer ?
#
loop_
_entity_poly.entity_id
_entity_poly.type
_entity_poly.pdbx_seq_one_letter_code
_entity_poly.pdbx_strand_id
1 'polypeptide(L)'
;MANTTKMNYLFCATNALTKWLKADLPRLPAAPGQQVGVNSIFSTREQMCWQLHIIENSYRSWHKTIIATEANSRFTVFIPVDLLMTPEQLSKRLQMEWQWVLAETLQQHSDMPRSDIALLLSNLSDINFEAEWVKNTDLSVNGHIGDAGLWVTQTLADKRRAQLSPELALELAIYLNTQPKRVNKGKNKIIPAVKLLAYCNALIEACQATTQDEKSKEQLQSSQSNVVFLKDFKH
;
A
#
# COMPACT_ATOMS: atom_id res chain seq x y z
N MET A 1 -9.29 25.73 5.17
CA MET A 1 -9.36 24.37 4.61
C MET A 1 -8.09 23.68 5.07
N ALA A 2 -8.16 22.52 5.72
CA ALA A 2 -6.96 21.84 6.23
C ALA A 2 -6.07 21.43 5.04
N ASN A 3 -4.78 21.79 5.08
CA ASN A 3 -3.80 21.36 4.08
C ASN A 3 -3.62 19.85 4.21
N THR A 4 -4.24 19.10 3.31
CA THR A 4 -4.11 17.64 3.26
C THR A 4 -2.77 17.29 2.61
N THR A 5 -1.87 16.64 3.34
CA THR A 5 -0.65 16.09 2.76
C THR A 5 -1.04 15.09 1.67
N LYS A 6 -0.66 15.42 0.44
CA LYS A 6 -0.99 14.63 -0.75
C LYS A 6 0.01 13.50 -0.89
N MET A 7 -0.48 12.27 -0.93
CA MET A 7 0.33 11.07 -1.10
C MET A 7 -0.10 10.33 -2.36
N ASN A 8 0.84 9.71 -3.06
CA ASN A 8 0.55 9.00 -4.30
C ASN A 8 0.59 7.48 -4.08
N TYR A 9 -0.43 6.76 -4.53
CA TYR A 9 -0.30 5.34 -4.80
C TYR A 9 0.29 5.13 -6.18
N LEU A 10 1.34 4.30 -6.27
CA LEU A 10 1.80 3.75 -7.54
C LEU A 10 1.43 2.27 -7.62
N PHE A 11 0.43 1.96 -8.44
CA PHE A 11 -0.03 0.61 -8.69
C PHE A 11 0.62 0.04 -9.94
N CYS A 12 1.52 -0.92 -9.72
CA CYS A 12 2.24 -1.63 -10.76
C CYS A 12 1.49 -2.92 -11.12
N ALA A 13 0.78 -2.89 -12.25
CA ALA A 13 0.15 -4.08 -12.80
C ALA A 13 1.16 -4.91 -13.58
N THR A 14 1.25 -6.19 -13.23
CA THR A 14 1.94 -7.18 -14.09
C THR A 14 1.20 -7.36 -15.42
N ASN A 15 1.90 -7.88 -16.44
CA ASN A 15 1.29 -8.15 -17.75
C ASN A 15 0.02 -9.01 -17.67
N ALA A 16 -0.02 -9.98 -16.75
CA ALA A 16 -1.19 -10.84 -16.56
C ALA A 16 -2.40 -10.02 -16.07
N LEU A 17 -2.19 -9.16 -15.07
CA LEU A 17 -3.24 -8.30 -14.55
C LEU A 17 -3.68 -7.26 -15.58
N THR A 18 -2.76 -6.60 -16.29
CA THR A 18 -3.10 -5.62 -17.34
C THR A 18 -4.00 -6.25 -18.41
N LYS A 19 -3.67 -7.47 -18.86
CA LYS A 19 -4.48 -8.22 -19.82
C LYS A 19 -5.87 -8.54 -19.26
N TRP A 20 -5.94 -8.97 -18.00
CA TRP A 20 -7.22 -9.28 -17.36
C TRP A 20 -8.10 -8.03 -17.23
N LEU A 21 -7.54 -6.92 -16.75
CA LEU A 21 -8.23 -5.62 -16.63
C LEU A 21 -8.68 -5.02 -17.97
N LYS A 22 -8.15 -5.52 -19.11
CA LYS A 22 -8.34 -4.94 -20.45
C LYS A 22 -8.00 -3.44 -20.50
N ALA A 23 -7.04 -3.02 -19.68
CA ALA A 23 -6.62 -1.63 -19.57
C ALA A 23 -5.35 -1.38 -20.39
N ASP A 24 -5.29 -0.23 -21.06
CA ASP A 24 -4.07 0.25 -21.71
C ASP A 24 -3.27 1.11 -20.72
N LEU A 25 -2.37 0.47 -19.98
CA LEU A 25 -1.58 1.13 -18.93
C LEU A 25 -0.21 1.57 -19.48
N PRO A 26 0.25 2.80 -19.14
CA PRO A 26 1.58 3.25 -19.52
C PRO A 26 2.64 2.34 -18.91
N ARG A 27 3.73 2.09 -19.63
CA ARG A 27 4.85 1.33 -19.07
C ARG A 27 5.67 2.22 -18.16
N LEU A 28 6.10 1.66 -17.03
CA LEU A 28 7.05 2.37 -16.17
C LEU A 28 8.36 2.59 -16.96
N PRO A 29 8.83 3.85 -17.10
CA PRO A 29 10.03 4.16 -17.88
C PRO A 29 11.24 3.48 -17.24
N ALA A 30 12.16 3.01 -18.09
CA ALA A 30 13.39 2.36 -17.66
C ALA A 30 14.59 3.22 -18.05
N ALA A 31 15.67 3.15 -17.27
CA ALA A 31 16.92 3.79 -17.62
C ALA A 31 17.51 3.17 -18.91
N PRO A 32 18.35 3.91 -19.66
CA PRO A 32 19.03 3.36 -20.84
C PRO A 32 19.75 2.04 -20.51
N GLY A 33 19.45 0.98 -21.26
CA GLY A 33 20.03 -0.36 -21.05
C GLY A 33 19.25 -1.26 -20.08
N GLN A 34 18.19 -0.78 -19.44
CA GLN A 34 17.29 -1.61 -18.63
C GLN A 34 16.07 -2.08 -19.43
N GLN A 35 15.55 -3.26 -19.06
CA GLN A 35 14.36 -3.80 -19.68
C GLN A 35 13.11 -3.01 -19.25
N VAL A 36 12.45 -2.38 -20.22
CA VAL A 36 11.22 -1.61 -19.98
C VAL A 36 10.13 -2.47 -19.34
N GLY A 37 9.57 -2.01 -18.23
CA GLY A 37 8.52 -2.70 -17.50
C GLY A 37 9.00 -3.84 -16.59
N VAL A 38 10.31 -3.92 -16.31
CA VAL A 38 10.92 -4.83 -15.33
C VAL A 38 11.84 -4.03 -14.40
N ASN A 39 11.30 -2.96 -13.81
CA ASN A 39 12.04 -2.08 -12.92
C ASN A 39 11.72 -2.37 -11.45
N SER A 40 12.71 -2.17 -10.58
CA SER A 40 12.48 -2.20 -9.14
C SER A 40 11.61 -1.03 -8.69
N ILE A 41 10.70 -1.29 -7.76
CA ILE A 41 9.84 -0.28 -7.16
C ILE A 41 10.09 -0.18 -5.66
N PHE A 42 9.89 1.00 -5.10
CA PHE A 42 10.10 1.26 -3.68
C PHE A 42 9.15 2.34 -3.20
N SER A 43 8.63 2.19 -1.99
CA SER A 43 7.81 3.23 -1.36
C SER A 43 8.71 4.29 -0.72
N THR A 44 8.31 5.56 -0.81
CA THR A 44 8.95 6.72 -0.19
C THR A 44 7.99 7.39 0.80
N ARG A 45 8.33 8.56 1.35
CA ARG A 45 7.42 9.30 2.23
C ARG A 45 6.23 9.92 1.48
N GLU A 46 6.36 10.05 0.17
CA GLU A 46 5.39 10.72 -0.71
C GLU A 46 4.66 9.72 -1.63
N GLN A 47 5.17 8.50 -1.77
CA GLN A 47 4.62 7.49 -2.66
C GLN A 47 4.60 6.11 -2.02
N MET A 48 3.44 5.44 -2.07
CA MET A 48 3.28 4.05 -1.64
C MET A 48 3.10 3.16 -2.87
N CYS A 49 4.06 2.27 -3.08
CA CYS A 49 4.17 1.42 -4.26
C CYS A 49 3.63 0.02 -3.99
N TRP A 50 2.73 -0.46 -4.84
CA TRP A 50 2.23 -1.84 -4.81
C TRP A 50 2.45 -2.52 -6.15
N GLN A 51 2.80 -3.81 -6.12
CA GLN A 51 2.72 -4.66 -7.29
C GLN A 51 1.50 -5.56 -7.19
N LEU A 52 0.74 -5.64 -8.27
CA LEU A 52 -0.46 -6.43 -8.36
C LEU A 52 -0.35 -7.48 -9.49
N HIS A 53 -0.72 -8.70 -9.14
CA HIS A 53 -0.76 -9.84 -10.04
C HIS A 53 -2.10 -10.55 -9.92
N ILE A 54 -2.51 -11.25 -10.97
CA ILE A 54 -3.72 -12.08 -10.93
C ILE A 54 -3.34 -13.53 -11.25
N ILE A 55 -3.88 -14.45 -10.46
CA ILE A 55 -3.73 -15.88 -10.66
C ILE A 55 -5.09 -16.53 -10.92
N GLU A 56 -5.08 -17.63 -11.67
CA GLU A 56 -6.19 -18.57 -11.68
C GLU A 56 -6.12 -19.43 -10.42
N ASN A 57 -7.24 -19.62 -9.72
CA ASN A 57 -7.26 -20.41 -8.49
C ASN A 57 -6.98 -21.90 -8.73
N SER A 58 -7.32 -22.37 -9.92
CA SER A 58 -6.95 -23.67 -10.47
C SER A 58 -6.94 -23.56 -11.99
N TYR A 59 -6.38 -24.55 -12.67
CA TYR A 59 -6.26 -24.53 -14.13
C TYR A 59 -7.60 -24.23 -14.82
N ARG A 60 -7.65 -23.13 -15.60
CA ARG A 60 -8.86 -22.66 -16.31
C ARG A 60 -10.05 -22.34 -15.40
N SER A 61 -9.80 -22.05 -14.13
CA SER A 61 -10.86 -21.65 -13.21
C SER A 61 -11.47 -20.31 -13.61
N TRP A 62 -12.78 -20.20 -13.47
CA TRP A 62 -13.49 -18.92 -13.55
C TRP A 62 -13.05 -17.99 -12.42
N HIS A 63 -12.91 -18.56 -11.22
CA HIS A 63 -12.48 -17.86 -10.02
C HIS A 63 -10.99 -17.53 -10.06
N LYS A 64 -10.68 -16.27 -9.79
CA LYS A 64 -9.31 -15.74 -9.78
C LYS A 64 -9.05 -15.02 -8.47
N THR A 65 -7.78 -14.85 -8.17
CA THR A 65 -7.34 -14.08 -7.02
C THR A 65 -6.33 -13.05 -7.48
N ILE A 66 -6.59 -11.79 -7.18
CA ILE A 66 -5.59 -10.74 -7.28
C ILE A 66 -4.74 -10.76 -6.02
N ILE A 67 -3.43 -10.79 -6.20
CA ILE A 67 -2.43 -10.72 -5.14
C ILE A 67 -1.78 -9.35 -5.25
N ALA A 68 -1.98 -8.50 -4.25
CA ALA A 68 -1.33 -7.20 -4.16
C ALA A 68 -0.27 -7.24 -3.06
N THR A 69 0.94 -6.81 -3.37
CA THR A 69 2.06 -6.77 -2.41
C THR A 69 2.73 -5.41 -2.41
N GLU A 70 2.84 -4.80 -1.23
CA GLU A 70 3.53 -3.53 -1.05
C GLU A 70 5.05 -3.72 -1.19
N ALA A 71 5.69 -2.81 -1.92
CA ALA A 71 7.05 -2.95 -2.41
C ALA A 71 8.11 -3.13 -1.30
N ASN A 72 7.99 -2.39 -0.19
CA ASN A 72 9.03 -2.30 0.83
C ASN A 72 8.83 -3.29 1.98
N SER A 73 7.63 -3.36 2.52
CA SER A 73 7.18 -4.22 3.62
C SER A 73 6.94 -5.65 3.18
N ARG A 74 6.66 -5.87 1.89
CA ARG A 74 6.18 -7.17 1.37
C ARG A 74 4.88 -7.60 2.04
N PHE A 75 4.11 -6.64 2.53
CA PHE A 75 2.76 -6.86 3.04
C PHE A 75 1.86 -7.24 1.88
N THR A 76 1.15 -8.35 2.02
CA THR A 76 0.39 -8.99 0.94
C THR A 76 -1.09 -9.02 1.30
N VAL A 77 -1.94 -8.68 0.34
CA VAL A 77 -3.39 -8.82 0.43
C VAL A 77 -3.93 -9.62 -0.75
N PHE A 78 -5.03 -10.33 -0.50
CA PHE A 78 -5.70 -11.17 -1.49
C PHE A 78 -7.08 -10.60 -1.77
N ILE A 79 -7.39 -10.40 -3.05
CA ILE A 79 -8.69 -9.92 -3.50
C ILE A 79 -9.28 -10.99 -4.43
N PRO A 80 -10.19 -11.84 -3.92
CA PRO A 80 -10.93 -12.78 -4.73
C PRO A 80 -11.78 -12.02 -5.76
N VAL A 81 -11.74 -12.44 -7.02
CA VAL A 81 -12.48 -11.79 -8.11
C VAL A 81 -13.11 -12.80 -9.06
N ASP A 82 -14.38 -12.55 -9.37
CA ASP A 82 -15.16 -13.31 -10.37
C ASP A 82 -15.57 -12.45 -11.57
N LEU A 83 -15.56 -11.13 -11.38
CA LEU A 83 -15.96 -10.15 -12.38
C LEU A 83 -14.80 -9.22 -12.72
N LEU A 84 -14.76 -8.81 -13.98
CA LEU A 84 -13.82 -7.81 -14.46
C LEU A 84 -13.99 -6.50 -13.70
N MET A 85 -12.87 -5.88 -13.31
CA MET A 85 -12.84 -4.58 -12.65
C MET A 85 -12.08 -3.56 -13.52
N THR A 86 -12.42 -2.28 -13.39
CA THR A 86 -11.58 -1.19 -13.90
C THR A 86 -10.43 -0.88 -12.93
N PRO A 87 -9.34 -0.24 -13.38
CA PRO A 87 -8.27 0.22 -12.50
C PRO A 87 -8.77 1.09 -11.34
N GLU A 88 -9.76 1.95 -11.57
CA GLU A 88 -10.33 2.83 -10.55
C GLU A 88 -11.11 2.05 -9.49
N GLN A 89 -11.89 1.05 -9.91
CA GLN A 89 -12.61 0.16 -8.99
C GLN A 89 -11.64 -0.65 -8.13
N LEU A 90 -10.59 -1.19 -8.76
CA LEU A 90 -9.56 -1.95 -8.07
C LEU A 90 -8.74 -1.06 -7.13
N SER A 91 -8.50 0.20 -7.47
CA SER A 91 -7.81 1.17 -6.60
C SER A 91 -8.57 1.38 -5.31
N LYS A 92 -9.88 1.69 -5.40
CA LYS A 92 -10.75 1.87 -4.24
C LYS A 92 -10.83 0.61 -3.40
N ARG A 93 -10.98 -0.55 -4.06
CA ARG A 93 -11.02 -1.84 -3.36
C ARG A 93 -9.73 -2.10 -2.61
N LEU A 94 -8.58 -1.95 -3.27
CA LEU A 94 -7.28 -2.18 -2.64
C LEU A 94 -7.06 -1.24 -1.46
N GLN A 95 -7.40 0.06 -1.58
CA GLN A 95 -7.29 1.03 -0.49
C GLN A 95 -8.01 0.58 0.78
N MET A 96 -9.23 0.08 0.66
CA MET A 96 -9.99 -0.44 1.80
C MET A 96 -9.40 -1.75 2.33
N GLU A 97 -9.05 -2.67 1.42
CA GLU A 97 -8.59 -4.02 1.77
C GLU A 97 -7.28 -4.02 2.55
N TRP A 98 -6.29 -3.24 2.13
CA TRP A 98 -5.01 -3.24 2.84
C TRP A 98 -5.11 -2.65 4.24
N GLN A 99 -5.95 -1.63 4.43
CA GLN A 99 -6.19 -1.02 5.74
C GLN A 99 -6.91 -2.00 6.66
N TRP A 100 -7.94 -2.68 6.14
CA TRP A 100 -8.67 -3.71 6.87
C TRP A 100 -7.76 -4.88 7.29
N VAL A 101 -7.00 -5.45 6.34
CA VAL A 101 -6.08 -6.56 6.62
C VAL A 101 -5.00 -6.12 7.60
N LEU A 102 -4.48 -4.89 7.51
CA LEU A 102 -3.51 -4.37 8.46
C LEU A 102 -4.11 -4.31 9.87
N ALA A 103 -5.31 -3.74 10.04
CA ALA A 103 -5.99 -3.64 11.31
C ALA A 103 -6.20 -5.00 11.98
N GLU A 104 -6.74 -5.97 11.24
CA GLU A 104 -6.96 -7.33 11.74
C GLU A 104 -5.63 -8.04 12.05
N THR A 105 -4.60 -7.84 11.24
CA THR A 105 -3.27 -8.40 11.50
C THR A 105 -2.68 -7.81 12.79
N LEU A 106 -2.79 -6.51 13.01
CA LEU A 106 -2.25 -5.85 14.21
C LEU A 106 -3.00 -6.26 15.48
N GLN A 107 -4.31 -6.44 15.38
CA GLN A 107 -5.12 -6.95 16.49
C GLN A 107 -4.71 -8.37 16.89
N GLN A 108 -4.38 -9.24 15.93
CA GLN A 108 -4.04 -10.65 16.21
C GLN A 108 -2.56 -10.88 16.52
N HIS A 109 -1.64 -10.09 15.95
CA HIS A 109 -0.20 -10.34 16.03
C HIS A 109 0.55 -9.45 17.02
N SER A 110 0.11 -8.19 17.18
CA SER A 110 0.82 -7.21 18.02
C SER A 110 0.10 -6.90 19.33
N ASP A 111 -1.02 -7.57 19.60
CA ASP A 111 -1.91 -7.30 20.74
C ASP A 111 -2.26 -5.80 20.86
N MET A 112 -2.30 -5.10 19.73
CA MET A 112 -2.53 -3.67 19.70
C MET A 112 -3.97 -3.38 20.13
N PRO A 113 -4.20 -2.47 21.09
CA PRO A 113 -5.55 -2.10 21.50
C PRO A 113 -6.38 -1.60 20.32
N ARG A 114 -7.68 -1.94 20.32
CA ARG A 114 -8.61 -1.48 19.28
C ARG A 114 -8.69 0.06 19.18
N SER A 115 -8.48 0.77 20.29
CA SER A 115 -8.40 2.23 20.31
C SER A 115 -7.24 2.74 19.46
N ASP A 116 -6.09 2.08 19.55
CA ASP A 116 -4.85 2.51 18.90
C ASP A 116 -4.93 2.18 17.40
N ILE A 117 -5.52 1.02 17.06
CA ILE A 117 -5.84 0.67 15.68
C ILE A 117 -6.82 1.68 15.07
N ALA A 118 -7.89 2.05 15.79
CA ALA A 118 -8.85 3.03 15.32
C ALA A 118 -8.21 4.40 15.10
N LEU A 119 -7.33 4.83 16.00
CA LEU A 119 -6.56 6.07 15.86
C LEU A 119 -5.63 6.02 14.64
N LEU A 120 -4.90 4.91 14.45
CA LEU A 120 -4.06 4.68 13.28
C LEU A 120 -4.85 4.81 11.98
N LEU A 121 -5.98 4.12 11.87
CA LEU A 121 -6.83 4.15 10.68
C LEU A 121 -7.44 5.54 10.44
N SER A 122 -7.86 6.24 11.50
CA SER A 122 -8.34 7.61 11.40
C SER A 122 -7.27 8.53 10.80
N ASN A 123 -6.06 8.48 11.35
CA ASN A 123 -4.94 9.29 10.85
C ASN A 123 -4.57 8.94 9.40
N LEU A 124 -4.65 7.67 9.01
CA LEU A 124 -4.43 7.25 7.63
C LEU A 124 -5.54 7.72 6.68
N SER A 125 -6.78 7.83 7.15
CA SER A 125 -7.92 8.31 6.35
C SER A 125 -7.84 9.80 6.05
N ASP A 126 -7.13 10.56 6.88
CA ASP A 126 -6.87 11.99 6.67
C ASP A 126 -5.81 12.24 5.58
N ILE A 127 -5.08 11.20 5.14
CA ILE A 127 -4.12 11.30 4.03
C ILE A 127 -4.87 11.17 2.71
N ASN A 128 -4.77 12.18 1.84
CA ASN A 128 -5.36 12.10 0.50
C ASN A 128 -4.44 11.29 -0.42
N PHE A 129 -4.90 10.10 -0.80
CA PHE A 129 -4.20 9.22 -1.72
C PHE A 129 -4.69 9.39 -3.17
N GLU A 130 -3.78 9.75 -4.07
CA GLU A 130 -4.05 9.74 -5.52
C GLU A 130 -3.42 8.52 -6.18
N ALA A 131 -4.19 7.77 -6.96
CA ALA A 131 -3.73 6.53 -7.57
C ALA A 131 -3.25 6.72 -9.02
N GLU A 132 -2.02 6.29 -9.28
CA GLU A 132 -1.44 6.15 -10.61
C GLU A 132 -1.26 4.66 -10.95
N TRP A 133 -1.56 4.29 -12.19
CA TRP A 133 -1.36 2.93 -12.68
C TRP A 133 -0.30 2.87 -13.76
N VAL A 134 0.61 1.91 -13.61
CA VAL A 134 1.64 1.61 -14.61
C VAL A 134 1.74 0.11 -14.84
N LYS A 135 2.19 -0.26 -16.04
CA LYS A 135 2.61 -1.63 -16.34
C LYS A 135 4.08 -1.82 -15.95
N ASN A 136 4.32 -2.66 -14.95
CA ASN A 136 5.67 -2.99 -14.47
C ASN A 136 5.69 -4.36 -13.76
N THR A 137 6.86 -5.00 -13.68
CA THR A 137 7.08 -6.20 -12.88
C THR A 137 8.45 -6.13 -12.22
N ASP A 138 8.47 -5.72 -10.95
CA ASP A 138 9.62 -5.87 -10.07
C ASP A 138 9.80 -7.35 -9.73
N LEU A 139 10.92 -7.93 -10.14
CA LEU A 139 11.23 -9.35 -9.95
C LEU A 139 11.39 -9.73 -8.46
N SER A 140 11.86 -8.81 -7.62
CA SER A 140 12.00 -9.05 -6.19
C SER A 140 10.65 -9.15 -5.51
N VAL A 141 9.70 -8.28 -5.87
CA VAL A 141 8.32 -8.35 -5.35
C VAL A 141 7.59 -9.54 -5.97
N ASN A 142 7.82 -9.80 -7.26
CA ASN A 142 7.18 -10.91 -7.98
C ASN A 142 7.51 -12.28 -7.37
N GLY A 143 8.72 -12.46 -6.81
CA GLY A 143 9.06 -13.68 -6.07
C GLY A 143 8.10 -13.94 -4.90
N HIS A 144 7.82 -12.93 -4.07
CA HIS A 144 6.87 -13.09 -2.96
C HIS A 144 5.41 -13.24 -3.41
N ILE A 145 5.04 -12.60 -4.52
CA ILE A 145 3.73 -12.80 -5.14
C ILE A 145 3.59 -14.26 -5.61
N GLY A 146 4.64 -14.84 -6.22
CA GLY A 146 4.68 -16.24 -6.62
C GLY A 146 4.49 -17.17 -5.43
N ASP A 147 5.25 -16.95 -4.35
CA ASP A 147 5.11 -17.72 -3.11
C ASP A 147 3.69 -17.60 -2.52
N ALA A 148 3.14 -16.37 -2.46
CA ALA A 148 1.77 -16.14 -2.00
C ALA A 148 0.73 -16.84 -2.89
N GLY A 149 0.96 -16.90 -4.20
CA GLY A 149 0.10 -17.62 -5.14
C GLY A 149 0.09 -19.14 -4.92
N LEU A 150 1.23 -19.72 -4.52
CA LEU A 150 1.30 -21.12 -4.11
C LEU A 150 0.46 -21.35 -2.84
N TRP A 151 0.57 -20.47 -1.85
CA TRP A 151 -0.27 -20.53 -0.65
C TRP A 151 -1.77 -20.48 -0.96
N VAL A 152 -2.19 -19.63 -1.91
CA VAL A 152 -3.59 -19.56 -2.35
C VAL A 152 -4.03 -20.90 -2.95
N THR A 153 -3.31 -21.40 -3.95
CA THR A 153 -3.70 -22.64 -4.66
C THR A 153 -3.68 -23.86 -3.74
N GLN A 154 -2.71 -23.95 -2.83
CA GLN A 154 -2.60 -25.03 -1.86
C GLN A 154 -3.72 -24.97 -0.81
N THR A 155 -4.00 -23.79 -0.25
CA THR A 155 -5.10 -23.61 0.72
C THR A 155 -6.45 -24.00 0.12
N LEU A 156 -6.68 -23.64 -1.16
CA LEU A 156 -7.90 -24.00 -1.87
C LEU A 156 -8.00 -25.50 -2.13
N ALA A 157 -6.90 -26.15 -2.51
CA ALA A 157 -6.85 -27.60 -2.69
C ALA A 157 -7.14 -28.33 -1.37
N ASP A 158 -6.48 -27.94 -0.28
CA ASP A 158 -6.60 -28.56 1.04
C ASP A 158 -8.00 -28.41 1.62
N LYS A 159 -8.59 -27.20 1.51
CA LYS A 159 -9.96 -26.93 1.96
C LYS A 159 -11.03 -27.37 0.94
N ARG A 160 -10.63 -27.97 -0.19
CA ARG A 160 -11.52 -28.40 -1.31
C ARG A 160 -12.47 -27.30 -1.78
N ARG A 161 -11.95 -26.09 -1.95
CA ARG A 161 -12.71 -24.91 -2.41
C ARG A 161 -12.23 -24.47 -3.79
N ALA A 162 -13.15 -24.00 -4.63
CA ALA A 162 -12.81 -23.43 -5.94
C ALA A 162 -12.36 -21.96 -5.86
N GLN A 163 -12.73 -21.27 -4.77
CA GLN A 163 -12.45 -19.85 -4.57
C GLN A 163 -12.13 -19.52 -3.12
N LEU A 164 -11.34 -18.46 -2.93
CA LEU A 164 -11.13 -17.88 -1.61
C LEU A 164 -12.41 -17.15 -1.19
N SER A 165 -12.93 -17.47 -0.01
CA SER A 165 -13.91 -16.60 0.64
C SER A 165 -13.18 -15.39 1.26
N PRO A 166 -13.89 -14.28 1.53
CA PRO A 166 -13.28 -13.12 2.19
C PRO A 166 -12.59 -13.47 3.50
N GLU A 167 -13.17 -14.37 4.30
CA GLU A 167 -12.62 -14.82 5.58
C GLU A 167 -11.33 -15.62 5.36
N LEU A 168 -11.32 -16.51 4.37
CA LEU A 168 -10.14 -17.32 4.07
C LEU A 168 -8.99 -16.48 3.48
N ALA A 169 -9.33 -15.48 2.67
CA ALA A 169 -8.38 -14.51 2.16
C ALA A 169 -7.75 -13.71 3.30
N LEU A 170 -8.56 -13.26 4.27
CA LEU A 170 -8.09 -12.56 5.46
C LEU A 170 -7.18 -13.45 6.33
N GLU A 171 -7.63 -14.66 6.69
CA GLU A 171 -6.84 -15.63 7.46
C GLU A 171 -5.46 -15.86 6.82
N LEU A 172 -5.44 -16.08 5.50
CA LEU A 172 -4.20 -16.33 4.78
C LEU A 172 -3.31 -15.09 4.74
N ALA A 173 -3.88 -13.91 4.54
CA ALA A 173 -3.14 -12.65 4.54
C ALA A 173 -2.51 -12.40 5.92
N ILE A 174 -3.27 -12.57 7.01
CA ILE A 174 -2.75 -12.43 8.39
C ILE A 174 -1.60 -13.42 8.61
N TYR A 175 -1.79 -14.69 8.26
CA TYR A 175 -0.74 -15.69 8.40
C TYR A 175 0.54 -15.27 7.66
N LEU A 176 0.45 -14.88 6.38
CA LEU A 176 1.64 -14.50 5.60
C LEU A 176 2.28 -13.18 6.05
N ASN A 177 1.50 -12.24 6.57
CA ASN A 177 2.00 -10.94 7.00
C ASN A 177 2.63 -10.94 8.40
N THR A 178 2.47 -12.04 9.13
CA THR A 178 3.10 -12.29 10.43
C THR A 178 4.35 -13.18 10.33
N GLN A 179 4.52 -13.90 9.22
CA GLN A 179 5.73 -14.71 9.00
C GLN A 179 6.97 -13.86 8.68
N PRO A 180 8.15 -14.20 9.22
CA PRO A 180 9.40 -13.58 8.83
C PRO A 180 9.74 -13.85 7.35
N LYS A 181 9.75 -12.80 6.51
CA LYS A 181 10.13 -12.87 5.10
C LYS A 181 11.59 -12.46 4.89
N ARG A 182 12.29 -13.24 4.07
CA ARG A 182 13.67 -12.93 3.64
C ARG A 182 13.65 -11.87 2.54
N VAL A 183 14.41 -10.79 2.71
CA VAL A 183 14.59 -9.73 1.72
C VAL A 183 16.08 -9.48 1.45
N ASN A 184 16.40 -8.68 0.42
CA ASN A 184 17.78 -8.36 0.02
C ASN A 184 18.65 -9.62 -0.22
N LYS A 185 18.16 -10.53 -1.06
CA LYS A 185 18.81 -11.82 -1.35
C LYS A 185 19.05 -12.69 -0.10
N GLY A 186 18.16 -12.58 0.89
CA GLY A 186 18.19 -13.42 2.09
C GLY A 186 19.06 -12.88 3.24
N LYS A 187 19.65 -11.71 3.11
CA LYS A 187 20.49 -11.10 4.15
C LYS A 187 19.68 -10.62 5.35
N ASN A 188 18.47 -10.13 5.12
CA ASN A 188 17.63 -9.54 6.15
C ASN A 188 16.31 -10.30 6.27
N LYS A 189 15.77 -10.37 7.49
CA LYS A 189 14.40 -10.84 7.76
C LYS A 189 13.55 -9.67 8.20
N ILE A 190 12.32 -9.61 7.71
CA ILE A 190 11.33 -8.61 8.09
C ILE A 190 10.02 -9.31 8.40
N ILE A 191 9.22 -8.78 9.32
CA ILE A 191 7.82 -9.16 9.47
C ILE A 191 6.99 -8.11 8.71
N PRO A 192 6.24 -8.49 7.67
CA PRO A 192 5.57 -7.52 6.81
C PRO A 192 4.64 -6.56 7.55
N ALA A 193 3.81 -7.06 8.46
CA ALA A 193 2.88 -6.24 9.23
C ALA A 193 3.61 -5.18 10.09
N VAL A 194 4.68 -5.59 10.78
CA VAL A 194 5.50 -4.68 11.60
C VAL A 194 6.18 -3.63 10.73
N LYS A 195 6.71 -4.03 9.58
CA LYS A 195 7.39 -3.11 8.67
C LYS A 195 6.41 -2.12 8.01
N LEU A 196 5.20 -2.57 7.67
CA LEU A 196 4.17 -1.69 7.14
C LEU A 196 3.66 -0.72 8.21
N LEU A 197 3.43 -1.17 9.45
CA LEU A 197 3.07 -0.30 10.56
C LEU A 197 4.12 0.80 10.79
N ALA A 198 5.41 0.43 10.82
CA ALA A 198 6.49 1.41 10.98
C ALA A 198 6.49 2.45 9.85
N TYR A 199 6.19 2.01 8.62
CA TYR A 199 6.02 2.92 7.49
C TYR A 199 4.81 3.85 7.66
N CYS A 200 3.65 3.32 8.03
CA CYS A 200 2.45 4.12 8.30
C CYS A 200 2.67 5.17 9.39
N ASN A 201 3.33 4.83 10.48
CA ASN A 201 3.67 5.78 11.54
C ASN A 201 4.58 6.91 11.03
N ALA A 202 5.61 6.57 10.25
CA ALA A 202 6.49 7.56 9.65
C ALA A 202 5.76 8.51 8.67
N LEU A 203 4.74 8.02 7.96
CA LEU A 203 3.89 8.86 7.11
C LEU A 203 3.06 9.83 7.93
N ILE A 204 2.41 9.34 9.00
CA ILE A 204 1.58 10.15 9.88
C ILE A 204 2.41 11.26 10.55
N GLU A 205 3.59 10.91 11.06
CA GLU A 205 4.52 11.89 11.66
C GLU A 205 4.94 12.97 10.65
N ALA A 206 5.24 12.59 9.40
CA ALA A 206 5.62 13.55 8.36
C ALA A 206 4.49 14.53 8.01
N CYS A 207 3.22 14.06 8.01
CA CYS A 207 2.04 14.90 7.78
C CYS A 207 1.79 15.87 8.94
N GLN A 208 2.05 15.43 10.17
CA GLN A 208 1.89 16.28 11.35
C GLN A 208 2.97 17.37 11.45
N ALA A 209 4.22 17.04 11.12
CA ALA A 209 5.32 18.00 11.12
C ALA A 209 5.12 19.13 10.09
N THR A 210 4.65 18.80 8.88
CA THR A 210 4.33 19.81 7.85
C THR A 210 3.20 20.74 8.31
N THR A 211 2.20 20.22 9.02
CA THR A 211 1.10 21.03 9.58
C THR A 211 1.56 21.99 10.69
N GLN A 212 2.56 21.60 11.50
CA GLN A 212 3.08 22.44 12.60
C GLN A 212 4.02 23.56 12.10
N ASP A 213 4.88 23.27 11.12
CA ASP A 213 5.78 24.28 10.53
C ASP A 213 5.01 25.37 9.78
N GLU A 214 3.90 25.03 9.11
CA GLU A 214 3.08 26.03 8.41
C GLU A 214 2.25 26.87 9.38
N LYS A 215 1.67 26.30 10.44
CA LYS A 215 1.00 27.08 11.50
C LYS A 215 1.96 28.08 12.16
N SER A 216 3.21 27.68 12.35
CA SER A 216 4.26 28.55 12.90
C SER A 216 4.57 29.71 11.94
N LYS A 217 4.61 29.45 10.63
CA LYS A 217 4.81 30.48 9.59
C LYS A 217 3.61 31.44 9.45
N GLU A 218 2.39 30.95 9.55
CA GLU A 218 1.17 31.79 9.53
C GLU A 218 1.06 32.65 10.80
N GLN A 219 1.47 32.14 11.97
CA GLN A 219 1.56 32.94 13.20
C GLN A 219 2.67 33.99 13.13
N LEU A 220 3.80 33.71 12.49
CA LEU A 220 4.88 34.68 12.27
C LEU A 220 4.50 35.78 11.25
N GLN A 221 3.69 35.47 10.23
CA GLN A 221 3.20 36.46 9.26
C GLN A 221 2.07 37.33 9.83
N SER A 222 1.18 36.77 10.64
CA SER A 222 0.11 37.55 11.29
C SER A 222 0.59 38.40 12.48
N SER A 223 1.75 38.09 13.06
CA SER A 223 2.36 38.91 14.12
C SER A 223 3.21 40.06 13.59
N GLN A 224 3.57 40.10 12.30
CA GLN A 224 4.26 41.24 11.69
C GLN A 224 3.34 42.43 11.36
N SER A 225 2.00 42.25 11.33
CA SER A 225 1.06 43.35 11.03
C SER A 225 0.61 44.17 12.25
N ASN A 226 0.90 43.72 13.47
CA ASN A 226 0.40 44.33 14.70
C ASN A 226 1.49 44.88 15.65
N VAL A 227 2.76 44.86 15.24
CA VAL A 227 3.86 45.42 16.04
C VAL A 227 4.20 46.82 15.54
N VAL A 228 3.58 47.83 16.16
CA VAL A 228 4.00 49.23 16.00
C VAL A 228 5.25 49.45 16.84
N PHE A 229 6.36 49.82 16.20
CA PHE A 229 7.59 50.15 16.92
C PHE A 229 7.49 51.55 17.51
N LEU A 230 7.75 51.69 18.81
CA LEU A 230 7.65 52.95 19.57
C LEU A 230 8.59 54.08 19.08
N LYS A 231 9.49 53.78 18.13
CA LYS A 231 10.38 54.75 17.45
C LYS A 231 9.67 55.56 16.34
N ASP A 232 8.45 55.18 15.96
CA ASP A 232 7.69 55.82 14.89
C ASP A 232 6.78 56.97 15.38
N PHE A 233 6.77 57.26 16.68
CA PHE A 233 6.15 58.47 17.24
C PHE A 233 7.21 59.57 17.42
N LYS A 234 7.26 60.52 16.49
CA LYS A 234 7.90 61.83 16.71
C LYS A 234 6.83 62.88 16.98
N HIS A 235 6.93 63.53 18.15
CA HIS A 235 6.23 64.76 18.50
C HIS A 235 6.78 65.96 17.71
#